data_AF-A0A946JW43-F1
#
_entry.id   AF-A0A946JW43-F1
#
_cell.length_a   1.000
_cell.length_b   1.000
_cell.length_c   1.000
_cell.angle_alpha   90.00
_cell.angle_beta   90.00
_cell.angle_gamma   90.00
#
_symmetry.space_group_name_H-M   'P 1'
#
loop_
_entity.id
_entity.type
_entity.pdbx_description
1 polymer ?
#
loop_
_entity_poly.entity_id
_entity_poly.type
_entity_poly.pdbx_seq_one_letter_code
_entity_poly.pdbx_strand_id
1 'polypeptide(L)'
;MPKIQAVWGFFKLLVKNYSEDGCQSTAAALTYQTLFAVVPLLTITYTVLEAFEAFSGVGDLLQDFVFDNVVPESVSVVQEYIQQFSSQAMSLSGPSLIVVGLTAFLMMHTIEKSFNDIWRIREPRQGFQRILMYWAILTLGPVLMFLGLASTTYLFSLPIITGVGASKLFGIVPLALSTVFFTLMYVAVPNCQVPFRHGVIAAAVVAVGFELVKHLFGSVMAMTDFAVIYGTYAAVPLFLIWLYVSWTIVLFGAELNKNMGLFRSQRSPQMEPPLVQILIILHEFFRCHRLGEVVTDRTITSLSHRVDMQAWHDYKSRLLTLGLIRVVEKGGLVLSKDLNEVTLWSLYRDLPWPLPAGFTVAGEAWEKQVNEKLTKSFEERRVMFELDLEQLYRGEKS
;
A
#
# COMPACT_ATOMS: atom_id res chain seq x y z
N MET A 1 1.22 -20.60 -25.09
CA MET A 1 1.11 -19.12 -25.14
C MET A 1 0.16 -18.43 -24.10
N PRO A 2 -0.49 -19.10 -23.11
CA PRO A 2 -1.41 -18.42 -22.18
C PRO A 2 -0.73 -17.62 -21.04
N LYS A 3 0.58 -17.80 -20.84
CA LYS A 3 1.36 -17.04 -19.85
C LYS A 3 1.71 -15.63 -20.32
N ILE A 4 2.02 -15.46 -21.62
CA ILE A 4 2.38 -14.15 -22.19
C ILE A 4 1.16 -13.21 -22.20
N GLN A 5 0.00 -13.72 -22.61
CA GLN A 5 -1.26 -12.96 -22.55
C GLN A 5 -1.62 -12.56 -21.11
N ALA A 6 -1.29 -13.39 -20.13
CA ALA A 6 -1.49 -13.08 -18.72
C ALA A 6 -0.61 -11.93 -18.24
N VAL A 7 0.69 -11.98 -18.56
CA VAL A 7 1.65 -10.94 -18.20
C VAL A 7 1.26 -9.62 -18.85
N TRP A 8 0.83 -9.66 -20.11
CA TRP A 8 0.35 -8.47 -20.81
C TRP A 8 -0.93 -7.91 -20.21
N GLY A 9 -1.89 -8.77 -19.85
CA GLY A 9 -3.11 -8.37 -19.15
C GLY A 9 -2.82 -7.76 -17.78
N PHE A 10 -1.89 -8.34 -17.03
CA PHE A 10 -1.43 -7.80 -15.75
C PHE A 10 -0.79 -6.42 -15.90
N PHE A 11 0.10 -6.25 -16.88
CA PHE A 11 0.75 -4.97 -17.11
C PHE A 11 -0.25 -3.89 -17.55
N LYS A 12 -1.22 -4.23 -18.40
CA LYS A 12 -2.31 -3.33 -18.77
C LYS A 12 -3.16 -2.91 -17.56
N LEU A 13 -3.50 -3.86 -16.69
CA LEU A 13 -4.24 -3.58 -15.45
C LEU A 13 -3.44 -2.64 -14.54
N LEU A 14 -2.14 -2.90 -14.39
CA LEU A 14 -1.25 -2.10 -13.56
C LEU A 14 -1.15 -0.66 -14.05
N VAL A 15 -0.93 -0.45 -15.36
CA VAL A 15 -0.86 0.90 -15.95
C VAL A 15 -2.20 1.62 -15.82
N LYS A 16 -3.32 0.91 -16.03
CA LYS A 16 -4.66 1.46 -15.84
C LYS A 16 -4.85 1.94 -14.40
N ASN A 17 -4.58 1.09 -13.42
CA ASN A 17 -4.75 1.40 -12.00
C ASN A 17 -3.82 2.53 -11.54
N TYR A 18 -2.56 2.54 -12.00
CA TYR A 18 -1.63 3.64 -11.72
C TYR A 18 -2.16 5.01 -12.17
N SER A 19 -2.83 5.05 -13.34
CA SER A 19 -3.46 6.27 -13.86
C SER A 19 -4.76 6.62 -13.13
N GLU A 20 -5.62 5.63 -12.86
CA GLU A 20 -6.92 5.85 -12.19
C GLU A 20 -6.75 6.29 -10.73
N ASP A 21 -5.77 5.74 -10.03
CA ASP A 21 -5.46 6.08 -8.64
C ASP A 21 -4.60 7.37 -8.55
N GLY A 22 -4.37 8.07 -9.66
CA GLY A 22 -3.75 9.41 -9.68
C GLY A 22 -2.29 9.45 -9.26
N CYS A 23 -1.57 8.32 -9.35
CA CYS A 23 -0.22 8.18 -8.80
C CYS A 23 0.79 9.22 -9.32
N GLN A 24 0.61 9.71 -10.55
CA GLN A 24 1.46 10.76 -11.12
C GLN A 24 1.32 12.11 -10.40
N SER A 25 0.10 12.48 -10.03
CA SER A 25 -0.18 13.68 -9.24
C SER A 25 0.34 13.52 -7.82
N THR A 26 0.13 12.35 -7.23
CA THR A 26 0.64 11.99 -5.91
C THR A 26 2.17 12.02 -5.85
N ALA A 27 2.87 11.54 -6.89
CA ALA A 27 4.33 11.62 -6.98
C ALA A 27 4.82 13.09 -6.99
N ALA A 28 4.13 13.98 -7.71
CA ALA A 28 4.47 15.40 -7.72
C ALA A 28 4.26 16.06 -6.35
N ALA A 29 3.15 15.74 -5.67
CA ALA A 29 2.87 16.23 -4.32
C ALA A 29 3.92 15.75 -3.30
N LEU A 30 4.26 14.46 -3.32
CA LEU A 30 5.29 13.87 -2.46
C LEU A 30 6.67 14.46 -2.75
N THR A 31 6.99 14.77 -4.00
CA THR A 31 8.23 15.45 -4.39
C THR A 31 8.35 16.81 -3.72
N TYR A 32 7.32 17.65 -3.85
CA TYR A 32 7.29 18.97 -3.22
C TYR A 32 7.38 18.87 -1.70
N GLN A 33 6.65 17.95 -1.08
CA GLN A 33 6.73 17.76 0.37
C GLN A 33 8.10 17.25 0.83
N THR A 34 8.71 16.33 0.09
CA THR A 34 10.04 15.79 0.38
C THR A 34 11.07 16.91 0.36
N LEU A 35 10.97 17.86 -0.57
CA LEU A 35 11.88 19.02 -0.61
C LEU A 35 11.96 19.76 0.73
N PHE A 36 10.82 19.98 1.40
CA PHE A 36 10.78 20.66 2.71
C PHE A 36 11.07 19.74 3.89
N ALA A 37 10.87 18.43 3.72
CA ALA A 37 10.96 17.46 4.79
C ALA A 37 12.30 16.69 4.84
N VAL A 38 13.13 16.75 3.80
CA VAL A 38 14.47 16.12 3.77
C VAL A 38 15.32 16.56 4.96
N VAL A 39 15.42 17.88 5.19
CA VAL A 39 16.21 18.40 6.32
C VAL A 39 15.64 17.92 7.66
N PRO A 40 14.34 18.10 7.98
CA PRO A 40 13.72 17.54 9.18
C PRO A 40 13.95 16.04 9.39
N LEU A 41 13.83 15.23 8.34
CA LEU A 41 14.00 13.78 8.42
C LEU A 41 15.46 13.40 8.72
N LEU A 42 16.41 14.07 8.08
CA LEU A 42 17.83 13.88 8.36
C LEU A 42 18.17 14.29 9.79
N THR A 43 17.67 15.43 10.26
CA THR A 43 17.84 15.87 11.65
C THR A 43 17.36 14.81 12.64
N ILE A 44 16.13 14.29 12.48
CA ILE A 44 15.60 13.24 13.36
C ILE A 44 16.48 11.99 13.30
N THR A 45 16.90 11.59 12.10
CA THR A 45 17.76 10.43 11.90
C THR A 45 19.08 10.59 12.66
N TYR A 46 19.76 11.73 12.52
CA TYR A 46 21.02 12.01 13.23
C TYR A 46 20.82 12.07 14.73
N THR A 47 19.81 12.81 15.21
CA THR A 47 19.51 12.90 16.65
C THR A 47 19.24 11.52 17.27
N VAL A 48 18.53 10.64 16.55
CA VAL A 48 18.26 9.27 17.02
C VAL A 48 19.53 8.44 17.06
N LEU A 49 20.42 8.55 16.06
CA LEU A 49 21.67 7.79 16.04
C LEU A 49 22.62 8.27 17.14
N GLU A 50 22.81 9.58 17.30
CA GLU A 50 23.64 10.17 18.36
C GLU A 50 23.12 9.87 19.77
N ALA A 51 21.82 9.63 19.92
CA ALA A 51 21.24 9.25 21.22
C ALA A 51 21.73 7.89 21.73
N PHE A 52 22.29 7.02 20.87
CA PHE A 52 22.91 5.77 21.28
C PHE A 52 24.44 5.87 21.19
N GLU A 53 25.13 5.67 22.32
CA GLU A 53 26.60 5.71 22.38
C GLU A 53 27.28 4.74 21.41
N ALA A 54 26.64 3.60 21.12
CA ALA A 54 27.09 2.60 20.15
C ALA A 54 27.17 3.11 18.70
N PHE A 55 26.52 4.25 18.39
CA PHE A 55 26.53 4.91 17.09
C PHE A 55 27.18 6.30 17.15
N SER A 56 27.97 6.60 18.18
CA SER A 56 28.74 7.86 18.23
C SER A 56 29.78 7.92 17.11
N GLY A 57 29.82 9.03 16.36
CA GLY A 57 30.73 9.22 15.21
C GLY A 57 30.32 8.49 13.92
N VAL A 58 29.14 7.89 13.89
CA VAL A 58 28.62 7.11 12.76
C VAL A 58 27.81 7.95 11.77
N GLY A 59 27.44 9.18 12.15
CA GLY A 59 26.67 10.09 11.30
C GLY A 59 27.27 10.27 9.90
N ASP A 60 28.60 10.35 9.80
CA ASP A 60 29.31 10.52 8.53
C ASP A 60 29.12 9.32 7.58
N LEU A 61 29.13 8.09 8.10
CA LEU A 61 28.89 6.87 7.30
C LEU A 61 27.44 6.80 6.78
N LEU A 62 26.48 7.28 7.57
CA LEU A 62 25.09 7.35 7.13
C LEU A 62 24.93 8.42 6.04
N GLN A 63 25.58 9.56 6.22
CA GLN A 63 25.58 10.64 5.26
C GLN A 63 26.12 10.16 3.90
N ASP A 64 27.29 9.53 3.90
CA ASP A 64 27.92 8.97 2.71
C ASP A 64 27.04 7.90 2.09
N PHE A 65 26.42 7.02 2.89
CA PHE A 65 25.50 6.01 2.36
C PHE A 65 24.27 6.61 1.67
N VAL A 66 23.63 7.62 2.28
CA VAL A 66 22.47 8.30 1.68
C VAL A 66 22.88 8.97 0.37
N PHE A 67 24.04 9.62 0.32
CA PHE A 67 24.52 10.24 -0.91
C PHE A 67 24.87 9.19 -1.96
N ASP A 68 25.64 8.15 -1.64
CA ASP A 68 26.11 7.17 -2.62
C ASP A 68 24.98 6.26 -3.16
N ASN A 69 23.95 6.01 -2.35
CA ASN A 69 22.92 5.01 -2.67
C ASN A 69 21.56 5.61 -3.03
N VAL A 70 21.23 6.81 -2.54
CA VAL A 70 19.91 7.43 -2.75
C VAL A 70 19.97 8.62 -3.70
N VAL A 71 21.08 9.36 -3.75
CA VAL A 71 21.23 10.56 -4.58
C VAL A 71 22.24 10.29 -5.71
N PRO A 72 21.93 10.57 -6.98
CA PRO A 72 22.92 10.45 -8.05
C PRO A 72 24.07 11.46 -7.84
N GLU A 73 25.31 11.03 -8.07
CA GLU A 73 26.52 11.88 -7.95
C GLU A 73 26.42 13.20 -8.74
N SER A 74 25.66 13.20 -9.84
CA SER A 74 25.39 14.38 -10.68
C SER A 74 24.66 15.52 -9.96
N VAL A 75 24.19 15.31 -8.73
CA VAL A 75 23.46 16.28 -7.90
C VAL A 75 24.32 16.73 -6.69
N SER A 76 25.65 16.64 -6.79
CA SER A 76 26.60 16.91 -5.70
C SER A 76 26.51 18.31 -5.07
N VAL A 77 26.02 19.33 -5.76
CA VAL A 77 25.80 20.67 -5.16
C VAL A 77 24.75 20.62 -4.04
N VAL A 78 23.77 19.70 -4.12
CA VAL A 78 22.78 19.50 -3.04
C VAL A 78 23.41 18.87 -1.80
N GLN A 79 24.52 18.14 -1.96
CA GLN A 79 25.28 17.57 -0.85
C GLN A 79 25.80 18.66 0.07
N GLU A 80 26.40 19.72 -0.48
CA GLU A 80 26.94 20.84 0.31
C GLU A 80 25.81 21.59 1.06
N TYR A 81 24.66 21.80 0.43
CA TYR A 81 23.49 22.38 1.09
C TYR A 81 22.92 21.49 2.19
N ILE A 82 22.76 20.18 1.94
CA ILE A 82 22.26 19.24 2.94
C ILE A 82 23.23 19.14 4.12
N GLN A 83 24.54 19.09 3.86
CA GLN A 83 25.59 19.06 4.88
C GLN A 83 25.57 20.33 5.74
N GLN A 84 25.56 21.50 5.11
CA GLN A 84 25.55 22.79 5.82
C GLN A 84 24.27 22.98 6.65
N PHE A 85 23.11 22.58 6.13
CA PHE A 85 21.86 22.64 6.91
C PHE A 85 21.84 21.61 8.05
N SER A 86 22.39 20.41 7.84
CA SER A 86 22.48 19.37 8.87
C SER A 86 23.44 19.75 10.00
N SER A 87 24.60 20.35 9.69
CA SER A 87 25.52 20.86 10.71
C SER A 87 24.91 21.99 11.55
N GLN A 88 24.10 22.85 10.92
CA GLN A 88 23.32 23.86 11.64
C GLN A 88 22.17 23.24 12.45
N ALA A 89 21.60 22.12 11.99
CA ALA A 89 20.53 21.42 12.68
C ALA A 89 20.99 20.83 14.03
N MET A 90 22.29 20.53 14.21
CA MET A 90 22.84 20.14 15.51
C MET A 90 22.85 21.27 16.56
N SER A 91 22.56 22.52 16.15
CA SER A 91 22.42 23.68 17.04
C SER A 91 20.96 24.08 17.33
N LEU A 92 19.99 23.22 16.98
CA LEU A 92 18.56 23.52 17.09
C LEU A 92 18.11 23.73 18.54
N SER A 93 17.64 24.94 18.85
CA SER A 93 16.91 25.27 20.08
C SER A 93 15.57 24.50 20.18
N GLY A 94 15.09 24.20 21.39
CA GLY A 94 13.87 23.41 21.64
C GLY A 94 12.64 23.70 20.73
N PRO A 95 12.27 24.97 20.43
CA PRO A 95 11.14 25.28 19.55
C PRO A 95 11.29 24.77 18.11
N SER A 96 12.51 24.71 17.59
CA SER A 96 12.79 24.28 16.23
C SER A 96 12.69 22.75 16.07
N LEU A 97 12.94 21.99 17.14
CA LEU A 97 12.70 20.55 17.20
C LEU A 97 11.21 20.20 17.01
N ILE A 98 10.31 21.01 17.57
CA ILE A 98 8.86 20.82 17.43
C ILE A 98 8.43 21.00 15.97
N VAL A 99 8.94 22.04 15.30
CA VAL A 99 8.65 22.30 13.89
C VAL A 99 9.18 21.18 13.00
N VAL A 100 10.42 20.73 13.25
CA VAL A 100 11.03 19.58 12.55
C VAL A 100 10.19 18.31 12.71
N GLY A 101 9.81 17.98 13.95
CA GLY A 101 8.97 16.83 14.25
C GLY A 101 7.60 16.91 13.55
N LEU A 102 6.98 18.09 13.53
CA LEU A 102 5.71 18.30 12.85
C LEU A 102 5.83 18.11 11.33
N THR A 103 6.87 18.64 10.69
CA THR A 103 7.08 18.49 9.25
C THR A 103 7.32 17.03 8.86
N ALA A 104 8.15 16.31 9.62
CA ALA A 104 8.36 14.87 9.43
C ALA A 104 7.06 14.07 9.61
N PHE A 105 6.25 14.43 10.61
CA PHE A 105 4.94 13.83 10.85
C PHE A 105 3.97 14.07 9.68
N LEU A 106 3.93 15.28 9.12
CA LEU A 106 3.09 15.62 7.97
C LEU A 106 3.52 14.88 6.70
N MET A 107 4.83 14.74 6.48
CA MET A 107 5.34 13.92 5.37
C MET A 107 4.92 12.46 5.54
N MET A 108 5.15 11.89 6.73
CA MET A 108 4.74 10.51 7.01
C MET A 108 3.24 10.31 6.85
N HIS A 109 2.43 11.30 7.25
CA HIS A 109 0.99 11.27 7.02
C HIS A 109 0.61 11.23 5.54
N THR A 110 1.29 12.00 4.70
CA THR A 110 0.99 12.02 3.27
C THR A 110 1.44 10.74 2.58
N ILE A 111 2.57 10.16 3.02
CA ILE A 111 3.00 8.83 2.57
C ILE A 111 1.96 7.78 2.96
N GLU A 112 1.57 7.68 4.25
CA GLU A 112 0.53 6.73 4.68
C GLU A 112 -0.75 6.90 3.86
N LYS A 113 -1.21 8.14 3.68
CA LYS A 113 -2.42 8.43 2.90
C LYS A 113 -2.30 7.95 1.45
N SER A 114 -1.18 8.24 0.79
CA SER A 114 -0.94 7.82 -0.60
C SER A 114 -0.98 6.30 -0.75
N PHE A 115 -0.37 5.58 0.19
CA PHE A 115 -0.41 4.12 0.22
C PHE A 115 -1.82 3.60 0.52
N ASN A 116 -2.53 4.21 1.48
CA ASN A 116 -3.89 3.82 1.81
C ASN A 116 -4.86 4.07 0.64
N ASP A 117 -4.68 5.16 -0.12
CA ASP A 117 -5.48 5.50 -1.29
C ASP A 117 -5.27 4.44 -2.40
N ILE A 118 -4.03 4.04 -2.66
CA ILE A 118 -3.70 2.91 -3.57
C ILE A 118 -4.38 1.63 -3.09
N TRP A 119 -4.29 1.30 -1.80
CA TRP A 119 -4.94 0.13 -1.22
C TRP A 119 -6.46 0.28 -1.02
N ARG A 120 -7.05 1.43 -1.39
CA ARG A 120 -8.47 1.77 -1.25
C ARG A 120 -9.00 1.64 0.18
N ILE A 121 -8.16 1.96 1.15
CA ILE A 121 -8.49 1.90 2.58
C ILE A 121 -9.24 3.17 2.98
N ARG A 122 -10.49 3.02 3.43
CA ARG A 122 -11.34 4.17 3.85
C ARG A 122 -11.11 4.60 5.30
N GLU A 123 -10.55 3.71 6.12
CA GLU A 123 -10.29 3.95 7.54
C GLU A 123 -8.78 4.01 7.82
N PRO A 124 -8.16 5.20 7.80
CA PRO A 124 -6.75 5.36 8.16
C PRO A 124 -6.55 5.12 9.66
N ARG A 125 -5.30 4.86 10.09
CA ARG A 125 -4.98 4.67 11.51
C ARG A 125 -5.40 5.88 12.33
N GLN A 126 -6.01 5.70 13.50
CA GLN A 126 -6.51 6.80 14.32
C GLN A 126 -5.73 6.97 15.63
N GLY A 127 -5.65 8.22 16.09
CA GLY A 127 -5.14 8.58 17.42
C GLY A 127 -3.72 8.08 17.72
N PHE A 128 -3.55 7.45 18.88
CA PHE A 128 -2.25 7.04 19.42
C PHE A 128 -1.53 5.98 18.56
N GLN A 129 -2.27 5.09 17.90
CA GLN A 129 -1.66 4.05 17.04
C GLN A 129 -0.91 4.68 15.86
N ARG A 130 -1.44 5.76 15.29
CA ARG A 130 -0.77 6.51 14.20
C ARG A 130 0.53 7.14 14.70
N ILE A 131 0.47 7.82 15.86
CA ILE A 131 1.63 8.48 16.45
C ILE A 131 2.73 7.45 16.74
N LEU A 132 2.38 6.33 17.36
CA LEU A 132 3.34 5.29 17.71
C LEU A 132 4.00 4.67 16.48
N MET A 133 3.23 4.43 15.42
CA MET A 133 3.75 3.87 14.17
C MET A 133 4.66 4.86 13.44
N TYR A 134 4.28 6.15 13.37
CA TYR A 134 5.13 7.17 12.76
C TYR A 134 6.42 7.34 13.55
N TRP A 135 6.32 7.38 14.87
CA TRP A 135 7.48 7.41 15.75
C TRP A 135 8.38 6.19 15.54
N ALA A 136 7.80 5.00 15.46
CA ALA A 136 8.56 3.77 15.18
C ALA A 136 9.28 3.83 13.83
N ILE A 137 8.63 4.29 12.76
CA ILE A 137 9.27 4.36 11.44
C ILE A 137 10.36 5.43 11.39
N LEU A 138 10.11 6.60 11.99
CA LEU A 138 11.08 7.70 12.04
C LEU A 138 12.31 7.36 12.88
N THR A 139 12.19 6.51 13.90
CA THR A 139 13.29 6.17 14.81
C THR A 139 13.91 4.81 14.49
N LEU A 140 13.12 3.74 14.46
CA LEU A 140 13.61 2.39 14.18
C LEU A 140 13.98 2.19 12.71
N GLY A 141 13.33 2.91 11.77
CA GLY A 141 13.64 2.80 10.35
C GLY A 141 15.12 3.07 10.04
N PRO A 142 15.65 4.27 10.40
CA PRO A 142 17.06 4.57 10.21
C PRO A 142 18.00 3.65 10.98
N VAL A 143 17.66 3.28 12.23
CA VAL A 143 18.47 2.35 13.04
C VAL A 143 18.58 0.98 12.37
N LEU A 144 17.48 0.45 11.82
CA LEU A 144 17.49 -0.84 11.11
C LEU A 144 18.28 -0.78 9.81
N MET A 145 18.15 0.31 9.03
CA MET A 145 18.97 0.50 7.84
C MET A 145 20.46 0.58 8.19
N PHE A 146 20.78 1.32 9.25
CA PHE A 146 22.16 1.47 9.71
C PHE A 146 22.75 0.15 10.23
N LEU A 147 22.01 -0.60 11.04
CA LEU A 147 22.45 -1.93 11.49
C LEU A 147 22.70 -2.87 10.30
N GLY A 148 21.88 -2.79 9.25
CA GLY A 148 22.11 -3.50 8.00
C GLY A 148 23.42 -3.09 7.31
N LEU A 149 23.70 -1.79 7.26
CA LEU A 149 24.95 -1.26 6.69
C LEU A 149 26.18 -1.61 7.53
N ALA A 150 26.14 -1.44 8.85
CA ALA A 150 27.24 -1.77 9.74
C ALA A 150 27.57 -3.27 9.72
N SER A 151 26.54 -4.12 9.69
CA SER A 151 26.70 -5.56 9.53
C SER A 151 27.38 -5.89 8.19
N THR A 152 27.02 -5.17 7.14
CA THR A 152 27.62 -5.30 5.82
C THR A 152 29.11 -4.93 5.85
N THR A 153 29.47 -3.77 6.39
CA THR A 153 30.85 -3.29 6.50
C THR A 153 31.71 -4.25 7.34
N TYR A 154 31.17 -4.78 8.44
CA TYR A 154 31.83 -5.78 9.27
C TYR A 154 32.03 -7.11 8.53
N LEU A 155 31.03 -7.58 7.78
CA LEU A 155 31.17 -8.78 6.96
C LEU A 155 32.24 -8.58 5.88
N PHE A 156 32.32 -7.40 5.26
CA PHE A 156 33.33 -7.11 4.24
C PHE A 156 34.76 -6.93 4.78
N SER A 157 34.93 -6.60 6.06
CA SER A 157 36.25 -6.52 6.68
C SER A 157 36.84 -7.89 7.05
N LEU A 158 36.05 -8.97 6.95
CA LEU A 158 36.53 -10.33 7.17
C LEU A 158 37.50 -10.77 6.06
N PRO A 159 38.72 -11.23 6.40
CA PRO A 159 39.75 -11.66 5.43
C PRO A 159 39.32 -12.77 4.46
N ILE A 160 38.23 -13.48 4.78
CA ILE A 160 37.68 -14.58 3.99
C ILE A 160 36.89 -14.07 2.77
N ILE A 161 36.34 -12.84 2.83
CA ILE A 161 35.48 -12.25 1.78
C ILE A 161 36.29 -11.41 0.78
N THR A 162 37.48 -10.95 1.16
CA THR A 162 38.35 -10.08 0.33
C THR A 162 39.03 -10.84 -0.83
N GLY A 163 39.11 -12.16 -0.77
CA GLY A 163 39.63 -13.01 -1.86
C GLY A 163 38.55 -13.36 -2.87
N VAL A 164 38.55 -12.70 -4.04
CA VAL A 164 37.80 -13.10 -5.27
C VAL A 164 36.27 -12.86 -5.25
N GLY A 165 35.61 -12.74 -4.09
CA GLY A 165 34.15 -12.51 -3.97
C GLY A 165 33.71 -11.05 -3.76
N ALA A 166 34.62 -10.19 -3.30
CA ALA A 166 34.29 -8.83 -2.84
C ALA A 166 33.59 -7.97 -3.91
N SER A 167 34.07 -7.97 -5.16
CA SER A 167 33.55 -7.08 -6.22
C SER A 167 32.10 -7.38 -6.64
N LYS A 168 31.68 -8.65 -6.66
CA LYS A 168 30.27 -9.01 -6.93
C LYS A 168 29.37 -8.77 -5.73
N LEU A 169 29.90 -8.94 -4.52
CA LEU A 169 29.16 -8.68 -3.28
C LEU A 169 28.89 -7.17 -3.10
N PHE A 170 29.80 -6.28 -3.51
CA PHE A 170 29.59 -4.82 -3.45
C PHE A 170 28.35 -4.34 -4.22
N GLY A 171 27.97 -4.99 -5.33
CA GLY A 171 26.75 -4.63 -6.06
C GLY A 171 25.47 -5.25 -5.49
N ILE A 172 25.56 -6.39 -4.80
CA ILE A 172 24.39 -7.12 -4.27
C ILE A 172 23.88 -6.49 -2.98
N VAL A 173 24.77 -5.93 -2.15
CA VAL A 173 24.36 -5.44 -0.83
C VAL A 173 23.49 -4.17 -0.90
N PRO A 174 23.84 -3.13 -1.67
CA PRO A 174 22.94 -1.98 -1.87
C PRO A 174 21.57 -2.43 -2.37
N LEU A 175 21.53 -3.35 -3.33
CA LEU A 175 20.28 -3.91 -3.84
C LEU A 175 19.49 -4.65 -2.76
N ALA A 176 20.15 -5.43 -1.90
CA ALA A 176 19.51 -6.13 -0.80
C ALA A 176 18.96 -5.17 0.26
N LEU A 177 19.73 -4.14 0.65
CA LEU A 177 19.30 -3.10 1.58
C LEU A 177 18.11 -2.32 1.01
N SER A 178 18.16 -1.91 -0.26
CA SER A 178 17.02 -1.26 -0.94
C SER A 178 15.80 -2.17 -0.99
N THR A 179 15.99 -3.47 -1.24
CA THR A 179 14.89 -4.44 -1.22
C THR A 179 14.27 -4.55 0.18
N VAL A 180 15.07 -4.60 1.24
CA VAL A 180 14.57 -4.62 2.62
C VAL A 180 13.82 -3.33 2.94
N PHE A 181 14.37 -2.16 2.57
CA PHE A 181 13.75 -0.86 2.76
C PHE A 181 12.38 -0.76 2.07
N PHE A 182 12.32 -1.07 0.77
CA PHE A 182 11.06 -1.04 0.03
C PHE A 182 10.08 -2.11 0.55
N THR A 183 10.55 -3.27 1.01
CA THR A 183 9.69 -4.28 1.63
C THR A 183 9.05 -3.73 2.91
N LEU A 184 9.84 -3.12 3.79
CA LEU A 184 9.33 -2.49 5.01
C LEU A 184 8.31 -1.40 4.67
N MET A 185 8.61 -0.55 3.69
CA MET A 185 7.68 0.49 3.25
C MET A 185 6.36 -0.11 2.72
N TYR A 186 6.43 -1.17 1.91
CA TYR A 186 5.26 -1.79 1.28
C TYR A 186 4.41 -2.65 2.21
N VAL A 187 4.98 -3.15 3.30
CA VAL A 187 4.29 -4.02 4.27
C VAL A 187 3.87 -3.24 5.52
N ALA A 188 4.71 -2.33 6.02
CA ALA A 188 4.44 -1.63 7.26
C ALA A 188 3.57 -0.38 7.06
N VAL A 189 3.78 0.40 5.99
CA VAL A 189 3.12 1.69 5.81
C VAL A 189 1.61 1.57 5.58
N PRO A 190 1.10 0.71 4.68
CA PRO A 190 -0.34 0.57 4.48
C PRO A 190 -1.07 0.14 5.75
N ASN A 191 -2.26 0.70 6.01
CA ASN A 191 -3.11 0.26 7.12
C ASN A 191 -3.93 -1.00 6.78
N CYS A 192 -3.30 -2.00 6.16
CA CYS A 192 -3.94 -3.27 5.81
C CYS A 192 -2.97 -4.45 5.91
N GLN A 193 -3.51 -5.66 5.91
CA GLN A 193 -2.69 -6.88 5.92
C GLN A 193 -2.16 -7.16 4.51
N VAL A 194 -0.94 -6.72 4.26
CA VAL A 194 -0.21 -7.02 3.01
C VAL A 194 0.47 -8.38 3.13
N PRO A 195 0.25 -9.33 2.21
CA PRO A 195 0.99 -10.59 2.23
C PRO A 195 2.48 -10.33 1.99
N PHE A 196 3.32 -10.73 2.96
CA PHE A 196 4.76 -10.44 2.96
C PHE A 196 5.47 -10.83 1.64
N ARG A 197 5.06 -11.96 1.04
CA ARG A 197 5.60 -12.42 -0.26
C ARG A 197 5.36 -11.43 -1.40
N HIS A 198 4.20 -10.77 -1.45
CA HIS A 198 3.91 -9.76 -2.47
C HIS A 198 4.74 -8.50 -2.23
N GLY A 199 4.87 -8.09 -0.97
CA GLY A 199 5.73 -6.98 -0.57
C GLY A 199 7.18 -7.18 -1.01
N VAL A 200 7.77 -8.35 -0.74
CA VAL A 200 9.16 -8.67 -1.12
C VAL A 200 9.34 -8.71 -2.65
N ILE A 201 8.42 -9.31 -3.39
CA ILE A 201 8.54 -9.39 -4.86
C ILE A 201 8.44 -7.99 -5.48
N ALA A 202 7.47 -7.18 -5.04
CA ALA A 202 7.34 -5.81 -5.51
C ALA A 202 8.57 -4.97 -5.15
N ALA A 203 9.05 -5.09 -3.92
CA ALA A 203 10.25 -4.41 -3.44
C ALA A 203 11.52 -4.79 -4.22
N ALA A 204 11.70 -6.06 -4.58
CA ALA A 204 12.84 -6.51 -5.37
C ALA A 204 12.80 -5.93 -6.80
N VAL A 205 11.62 -5.92 -7.44
CA VAL A 205 11.45 -5.31 -8.77
C VAL A 205 11.74 -3.80 -8.72
N VAL A 206 11.25 -3.13 -7.68
CA VAL A 206 11.48 -1.70 -7.45
C VAL A 206 12.94 -1.40 -7.15
N ALA A 207 13.61 -2.20 -6.32
CA ALA A 207 15.02 -2.01 -6.00
C ALA A 207 15.90 -2.11 -7.26
N VAL A 208 15.64 -3.11 -8.13
CA VAL A 208 16.34 -3.23 -9.41
C VAL A 208 16.03 -2.04 -10.32
N GLY A 209 14.76 -1.64 -10.44
CA GLY A 209 14.35 -0.50 -11.25
C GLY A 209 14.96 0.81 -10.76
N PHE A 210 15.02 1.02 -9.45
CA PHE A 210 15.60 2.19 -8.81
C PHE A 210 17.10 2.29 -9.11
N GLU A 211 17.86 1.20 -8.98
CA GLU A 211 19.29 1.19 -9.29
C GLU A 211 19.56 1.45 -10.78
N LEU A 212 18.76 0.83 -11.67
CA LEU A 212 18.85 1.08 -13.12
C LEU A 212 18.58 2.54 -13.46
N VAL A 213 17.54 3.13 -12.87
CA VAL A 213 17.18 4.53 -13.11
C VAL A 213 18.21 5.48 -12.49
N LYS A 214 18.80 5.15 -11.34
CA LYS A 214 19.92 5.89 -10.73
C LYS A 214 21.11 5.97 -11.69
N HIS A 215 21.53 4.83 -12.23
CA HIS A 215 22.62 4.77 -13.21
C HIS A 215 22.28 5.52 -14.51
N LEU A 216 21.05 5.37 -15.01
CA LEU A 216 20.61 6.07 -16.21
C LEU A 216 20.59 7.59 -15.98
N PHE A 217 20.07 8.05 -14.85
CA PHE A 217 20.03 9.46 -14.49
C PHE A 217 21.45 10.05 -14.41
N GLY A 218 22.35 9.39 -13.69
CA GLY A 218 23.76 9.81 -13.61
C GLY A 218 24.44 9.86 -14.98
N SER A 219 24.19 8.87 -15.85
CA SER A 219 24.75 8.82 -17.20
C SER A 219 24.22 9.96 -18.09
N VAL A 220 22.90 10.21 -18.08
CA VAL A 220 22.30 11.30 -18.86
C VAL A 220 22.80 12.66 -18.40
N MET A 221 22.97 12.85 -17.09
CA MET A 221 23.51 14.09 -16.54
C MET A 221 24.99 14.27 -16.90
N ALA A 222 25.79 13.20 -16.90
CA ALA A 222 27.20 13.26 -17.31
C ALA A 222 27.37 13.61 -18.80
N MET A 223 26.40 13.26 -19.64
CA MET A 223 26.42 13.54 -21.08
C MET A 223 25.87 14.92 -21.46
N THR A 224 25.23 15.63 -20.52
CA THR A 224 24.53 16.88 -20.82
C THR A 224 25.16 18.06 -20.10
N ASP A 225 25.36 19.18 -20.81
CA ASP A 225 25.89 20.43 -20.27
C ASP A 225 24.89 21.21 -19.38
N PHE A 226 23.96 20.52 -18.70
CA PHE A 226 22.94 21.16 -17.85
C PHE A 226 23.56 22.03 -16.75
N ALA A 227 24.63 21.54 -16.11
CA ALA A 227 25.38 22.29 -15.10
C ALA A 227 26.13 23.49 -15.69
N VAL A 228 26.54 23.44 -16.97
CA VAL A 228 27.24 24.53 -17.65
C VAL A 228 26.27 25.67 -18.00
N ILE A 229 25.04 25.34 -18.43
CA ILE A 229 24.02 26.33 -18.82
C ILE A 229 23.43 27.03 -17.59
N TYR A 230 23.12 26.29 -16.53
CA TYR A 230 22.39 26.80 -15.36
C TYR A 230 23.27 27.00 -14.12
N GLY A 231 24.54 26.60 -14.14
CA GLY A 231 25.45 26.73 -13.00
C GLY A 231 24.91 26.03 -11.74
N THR A 232 25.14 26.64 -10.57
CA THR A 232 24.65 26.13 -9.27
C THR A 232 23.12 26.05 -9.18
N TYR A 233 22.39 26.81 -9.99
CA TYR A 233 20.93 26.75 -10.03
C TYR A 233 20.40 25.41 -10.58
N ALA A 234 21.18 24.67 -11.38
CA ALA A 234 20.79 23.35 -11.89
C ALA A 234 20.47 22.33 -10.78
N ALA A 235 21.09 22.49 -9.60
CA ALA A 235 20.97 21.54 -8.50
C ALA A 235 19.52 21.30 -8.06
N VAL A 236 18.73 22.37 -7.92
CA VAL A 236 17.36 22.28 -7.39
C VAL A 236 16.40 21.62 -8.40
N PRO A 237 16.31 22.04 -9.67
CA PRO A 237 15.47 21.36 -10.66
C PRO A 237 15.87 19.90 -10.89
N LEU A 238 17.18 19.61 -10.93
CA LEU A 238 17.66 18.23 -11.09
C LEU A 238 17.29 17.35 -9.91
N PHE A 239 17.42 17.87 -8.69
CA PHE A 239 16.97 17.16 -7.49
C PHE A 239 15.47 16.92 -7.48
N LEU A 240 14.66 17.90 -7.91
CA LEU A 240 13.21 17.74 -8.05
C LEU A 240 12.83 16.69 -9.10
N ILE A 241 13.50 16.65 -10.24
CA ILE A 241 13.30 15.61 -11.25
C ILE A 241 13.67 14.24 -10.66
N TRP A 242 14.80 14.15 -9.97
CA TRP A 242 15.23 12.91 -9.33
C TRP A 242 14.22 12.41 -8.28
N LEU A 243 13.75 13.30 -7.41
CA LEU A 243 12.71 12.98 -6.42
C LEU A 243 11.40 12.55 -7.09
N TYR A 244 10.99 13.23 -8.14
CA TYR A 244 9.78 12.89 -8.89
C TYR A 244 9.86 11.50 -9.52
N VAL A 245 10.99 11.19 -10.15
CA VAL A 245 11.26 9.87 -10.72
C VAL A 245 11.31 8.80 -9.62
N SER A 246 11.98 9.10 -8.50
CA SER A 246 12.05 8.20 -7.33
C SER A 246 10.66 7.86 -6.79
N TRP A 247 9.81 8.87 -6.55
CA TRP A 247 8.44 8.66 -6.10
C TRP A 247 7.58 7.94 -7.12
N THR A 248 7.78 8.20 -8.41
CA THR A 248 7.10 7.47 -9.50
C THR A 248 7.40 5.97 -9.42
N ILE A 249 8.68 5.59 -9.26
CA ILE A 249 9.08 4.18 -9.12
C ILE A 249 8.51 3.58 -7.84
N VAL A 250 8.56 4.32 -6.73
CA VAL A 250 8.03 3.88 -5.43
C VAL A 250 6.53 3.60 -5.49
N LEU A 251 5.73 4.51 -6.06
CA LEU A 251 4.28 4.34 -6.18
C LEU A 251 3.93 3.26 -7.20
N PHE A 252 4.70 3.13 -8.28
CA PHE A 252 4.56 2.02 -9.24
C PHE A 252 4.72 0.66 -8.53
N GLY A 253 5.68 0.54 -7.61
CA GLY A 253 5.85 -0.65 -6.80
C GLY A 253 4.73 -0.92 -5.80
N ALA A 254 4.14 0.14 -5.23
CA ALA A 254 2.97 0.01 -4.37
C ALA A 254 1.75 -0.54 -5.14
N GLU A 255 1.51 -0.03 -6.37
CA GLU A 255 0.52 -0.58 -7.28
C GLU A 255 0.84 -2.02 -7.69
N LEU A 256 2.10 -2.33 -7.99
CA LEU A 256 2.53 -3.70 -8.29
C LEU A 256 2.17 -4.66 -7.14
N ASN A 257 2.49 -4.28 -5.91
CA ASN A 257 2.20 -5.07 -4.71
C ASN A 257 0.69 -5.35 -4.55
N LYS A 258 -0.14 -4.31 -4.65
CA LYS A 258 -1.62 -4.44 -4.62
C LYS A 258 -2.14 -5.31 -5.76
N ASN A 259 -1.67 -5.08 -6.99
CA ASN A 259 -2.16 -5.77 -8.18
C ASN A 259 -1.79 -7.26 -8.18
N MET A 260 -0.69 -7.66 -7.55
CA MET A 260 -0.33 -9.08 -7.40
C MET A 260 -1.39 -9.86 -6.60
N GLY A 261 -2.01 -9.24 -5.59
CA GLY A 261 -3.15 -9.80 -4.87
C GLY A 261 -4.41 -9.85 -5.75
N LEU A 262 -4.73 -8.73 -6.41
CA LEU A 262 -5.88 -8.58 -7.33
C LEU A 262 -5.88 -9.60 -8.47
N PHE A 263 -4.75 -9.73 -9.17
CA PHE A 263 -4.66 -10.55 -10.38
C PHE A 263 -4.78 -12.04 -10.06
N ARG A 264 -4.33 -12.47 -8.87
CA ARG A 264 -4.55 -13.84 -8.40
C ARG A 264 -6.03 -14.09 -8.08
N SER A 265 -6.70 -13.09 -7.52
CA SER A 265 -8.14 -13.10 -7.22
C SER A 265 -8.97 -13.18 -8.50
N GLN A 266 -8.79 -12.23 -9.43
CA GLN A 266 -9.54 -12.15 -10.70
C GLN A 266 -9.34 -13.34 -11.63
N ARG A 267 -8.21 -14.05 -11.53
CA ARG A 267 -7.89 -15.20 -12.37
C ARG A 267 -8.24 -16.54 -11.71
N SER A 268 -8.89 -16.52 -10.55
CA SER A 268 -9.53 -17.72 -10.01
C SER A 268 -10.87 -17.91 -10.72
N PRO A 269 -11.00 -18.84 -11.67
CA PRO A 269 -12.23 -19.05 -12.44
C PRO A 269 -13.40 -19.59 -11.60
N GLN A 270 -13.21 -19.76 -10.28
CA GLN A 270 -14.23 -20.19 -9.31
C GLN A 270 -14.77 -19.07 -8.42
N MET A 271 -14.46 -17.79 -8.66
CA MET A 271 -15.06 -16.73 -7.84
C MET A 271 -16.56 -16.68 -8.04
N GLU A 272 -17.27 -16.95 -6.95
CA GLU A 272 -18.72 -16.97 -6.94
C GLU A 272 -19.28 -15.55 -7.18
N PRO A 273 -20.48 -15.40 -7.75
CA PRO A 273 -21.10 -14.08 -7.91
C PRO A 273 -21.24 -13.35 -6.56
N PRO A 274 -21.27 -12.00 -6.53
CA PRO A 274 -21.26 -11.24 -5.28
C PRO A 274 -22.37 -11.62 -4.28
N LEU A 275 -23.57 -11.94 -4.77
CA LEU A 275 -24.68 -12.42 -3.92
C LEU A 275 -24.29 -13.72 -3.21
N VAL A 276 -23.69 -14.67 -3.93
CA VAL A 276 -23.26 -15.96 -3.39
C VAL A 276 -22.13 -15.79 -2.39
N GLN A 277 -21.19 -14.86 -2.65
CA GLN A 277 -20.13 -14.54 -1.69
C GLN A 277 -20.71 -14.01 -0.36
N ILE A 278 -21.69 -13.11 -0.42
CA ILE A 278 -22.36 -12.58 0.78
C ILE A 278 -23.13 -13.69 1.52
N LEU A 279 -23.77 -14.61 0.80
CA LEU A 279 -24.41 -15.78 1.42
C LEU A 279 -23.40 -16.72 2.09
N ILE A 280 -22.25 -16.96 1.46
CA ILE A 280 -21.17 -17.77 2.07
C ILE A 280 -20.65 -17.11 3.35
N ILE A 281 -20.45 -15.79 3.32
CA ILE A 281 -20.06 -15.02 4.50
C ILE A 281 -21.13 -15.15 5.59
N LEU A 282 -22.40 -14.85 5.28
CA LEU A 282 -23.49 -14.92 6.25
C LEU A 282 -23.68 -16.34 6.82
N HIS A 283 -23.47 -17.37 6.01
CA HIS A 283 -23.46 -18.76 6.48
C HIS A 283 -22.35 -19.01 7.51
N GLU A 284 -21.15 -18.47 7.29
CA GLU A 284 -20.05 -18.58 8.25
C GLU A 284 -20.39 -17.86 9.57
N PHE A 285 -21.00 -16.68 9.49
CA PHE A 285 -21.51 -15.95 10.65
C PHE A 285 -22.57 -16.76 11.42
N PHE A 286 -23.51 -17.38 10.70
CA PHE A 286 -24.53 -18.24 11.28
C PHE A 286 -23.91 -19.46 11.97
N ARG A 287 -22.91 -20.11 11.35
CA ARG A 287 -22.20 -21.25 11.95
C ARG A 287 -21.48 -20.86 13.24
N CYS A 288 -20.74 -19.76 13.23
CA CYS A 288 -20.04 -19.25 14.43
C CYS A 288 -21.04 -18.86 15.52
N HIS A 289 -22.17 -18.21 15.17
CA HIS A 289 -23.22 -17.87 16.11
C HIS A 289 -23.78 -19.12 16.83
N ARG A 290 -24.05 -20.21 16.09
CA ARG A 290 -24.51 -21.48 16.68
C ARG A 290 -23.48 -22.16 17.58
N LEU A 291 -22.19 -21.96 17.32
CA LEU A 291 -21.09 -22.50 18.12
C LEU A 291 -20.71 -21.59 19.31
N GLY A 292 -21.29 -20.39 19.41
CA GLY A 292 -20.91 -19.39 20.42
C GLY A 292 -19.55 -18.72 20.14
N GLU A 293 -19.05 -18.78 18.91
CA GLU A 293 -17.77 -18.22 18.50
C GLU A 293 -17.94 -16.85 17.82
N VAL A 294 -16.87 -16.05 17.83
CA VAL A 294 -16.80 -14.77 17.11
C VAL A 294 -16.12 -14.95 15.75
N VAL A 295 -16.63 -14.29 14.73
CA VAL A 295 -15.98 -14.26 13.41
C VAL A 295 -14.81 -13.29 13.47
N THR A 296 -13.62 -13.78 13.13
CA THR A 296 -12.41 -12.94 13.05
C THR A 296 -11.99 -12.78 11.60
N ASP A 297 -11.14 -11.79 11.32
CA ASP A 297 -10.56 -11.63 9.98
C ASP A 297 -9.83 -12.90 9.51
N ARG A 298 -9.28 -13.72 10.42
CA ARG A 298 -8.69 -15.02 10.07
C ARG A 298 -9.72 -16.01 9.54
N THR A 299 -10.90 -16.07 10.18
CA THR A 299 -12.03 -16.91 9.75
C THR A 299 -12.46 -16.52 8.34
N ILE A 300 -12.62 -15.22 8.07
CA ILE A 300 -12.96 -14.73 6.73
C ILE A 300 -11.84 -15.02 5.73
N THR A 301 -10.58 -14.82 6.11
CA THR A 301 -9.43 -15.11 5.23
C THR A 301 -9.37 -16.57 4.80
N SER A 302 -9.87 -17.51 5.62
CA SER A 302 -9.99 -18.92 5.23
C SER A 302 -10.96 -19.16 4.05
N LEU A 303 -11.93 -18.25 3.86
CA LEU A 303 -12.89 -18.27 2.75
C LEU A 303 -12.35 -17.63 1.47
N SER A 304 -11.07 -17.23 1.43
CA SER A 304 -10.44 -16.56 0.27
C SER A 304 -10.47 -17.34 -1.04
N HIS A 305 -10.79 -18.64 -0.98
CA HIS A 305 -10.98 -19.48 -2.16
C HIS A 305 -12.33 -19.25 -2.87
N ARG A 306 -13.33 -18.68 -2.20
CA ARG A 306 -14.68 -18.41 -2.75
C ARG A 306 -15.13 -16.96 -2.61
N VAL A 307 -14.58 -16.24 -1.64
CA VAL A 307 -14.92 -14.85 -1.33
C VAL A 307 -13.77 -13.95 -1.73
N ASP A 308 -14.08 -12.87 -2.45
CA ASP A 308 -13.12 -11.84 -2.76
C ASP A 308 -12.77 -11.02 -1.52
N MET A 309 -11.53 -11.15 -1.06
CA MET A 309 -11.02 -10.46 0.13
C MET A 309 -10.99 -8.95 -0.03
N GLN A 310 -11.02 -8.44 -1.27
CA GLN A 310 -11.08 -7.00 -1.49
C GLN A 310 -12.51 -6.48 -1.38
N ALA A 311 -13.46 -7.22 -1.94
CA ALA A 311 -14.88 -6.93 -1.76
C ALA A 311 -15.36 -7.17 -0.33
N TRP A 312 -14.62 -7.95 0.50
CA TRP A 312 -14.95 -8.15 1.91
C TRP A 312 -15.13 -6.85 2.67
N HIS A 313 -14.29 -5.84 2.45
CA HIS A 313 -14.45 -4.55 3.13
C HIS A 313 -15.78 -3.87 2.78
N ASP A 314 -16.16 -3.91 1.49
CA ASP A 314 -17.44 -3.41 1.02
C ASP A 314 -18.61 -4.24 1.56
N TYR A 315 -18.50 -5.58 1.58
CA TYR A 315 -19.53 -6.46 2.14
C TYR A 315 -19.70 -6.24 3.64
N LYS A 316 -18.61 -6.18 4.41
CA LYS A 316 -18.60 -5.92 5.84
C LYS A 316 -19.29 -4.60 6.17
N SER A 317 -18.93 -3.51 5.50
CA SER A 317 -19.53 -2.19 5.74
C SER A 317 -21.03 -2.18 5.45
N ARG A 318 -21.48 -2.89 4.41
CA ARG A 318 -22.91 -3.05 4.09
C ARG A 318 -23.65 -3.88 5.12
N LEU A 319 -23.10 -5.03 5.52
CA LEU A 319 -23.71 -5.87 6.54
C LEU A 319 -23.82 -5.15 7.90
N LEU A 320 -22.84 -4.29 8.24
CA LEU A 320 -22.91 -3.41 9.41
C LEU A 320 -24.02 -2.36 9.26
N THR A 321 -24.14 -1.73 8.09
CA THR A 321 -25.16 -0.71 7.79
C THR A 321 -26.57 -1.29 7.82
N LEU A 322 -26.76 -2.53 7.33
CA LEU A 322 -28.02 -3.26 7.39
C LEU A 322 -28.35 -3.77 8.81
N GLY A 323 -27.41 -3.65 9.76
CA GLY A 323 -27.54 -4.14 11.12
C GLY A 323 -27.61 -5.67 11.21
N LEU A 324 -27.07 -6.37 10.21
CA LEU A 324 -26.99 -7.84 10.19
C LEU A 324 -25.83 -8.35 11.03
N ILE A 325 -24.73 -7.59 11.09
CA ILE A 325 -23.57 -7.89 11.92
C ILE A 325 -23.21 -6.70 12.81
N ARG A 326 -22.49 -6.94 13.91
CA ARG A 326 -21.96 -5.92 14.81
C ARG A 326 -20.53 -6.28 15.24
N VAL A 327 -19.73 -5.24 15.50
CA VAL A 327 -18.36 -5.37 16.05
C VAL A 327 -18.44 -5.53 17.58
N VAL A 328 -17.69 -6.48 18.12
CA VAL A 328 -17.54 -6.78 19.55
C VAL A 328 -16.16 -6.32 20.02
N GLU A 329 -15.93 -6.28 21.33
CA GLU A 329 -14.63 -6.00 21.93
C GLU A 329 -13.52 -6.88 21.31
N LYS A 330 -12.32 -6.28 21.15
CA LYS A 330 -11.14 -6.89 20.48
C LYS A 330 -11.31 -7.16 18.98
N GLY A 331 -12.31 -6.56 18.32
CA GLY A 331 -12.43 -6.59 16.85
C GLY A 331 -13.08 -7.85 16.28
N GLY A 332 -13.71 -8.68 17.12
CA GLY A 332 -14.56 -9.78 16.66
C GLY A 332 -15.85 -9.26 16.02
N LEU A 333 -16.40 -10.00 15.07
CA LEU A 333 -17.68 -9.71 14.44
C LEU A 333 -18.69 -10.79 14.82
N VAL A 334 -19.92 -10.39 15.12
CA VAL A 334 -21.02 -11.30 15.43
C VAL A 334 -22.26 -10.94 14.64
N LEU A 335 -23.10 -11.94 14.42
CA LEU A 335 -24.44 -11.76 13.89
C LEU A 335 -25.29 -11.00 14.93
N SER A 336 -25.96 -9.93 14.51
CA SER A 336 -26.75 -9.06 15.41
C SER A 336 -28.25 -9.17 15.24
N LYS A 337 -28.72 -9.88 14.21
CA LYS A 337 -30.13 -10.15 13.94
C LYS A 337 -30.35 -11.65 13.77
N ASP A 338 -31.55 -12.10 14.12
CA ASP A 338 -31.99 -13.43 13.79
C ASP A 338 -32.17 -13.54 12.25
N LEU A 339 -31.64 -14.61 11.66
CA LEU A 339 -31.75 -14.88 10.23
C LEU A 339 -33.12 -15.47 9.85
N ASN A 340 -33.98 -15.81 10.81
CA ASN A 340 -35.39 -16.11 10.56
C ASN A 340 -36.19 -14.88 10.14
N GLU A 341 -35.78 -13.68 10.56
CA GLU A 341 -36.49 -12.43 10.21
C GLU A 341 -36.00 -11.82 8.88
N VAL A 342 -35.00 -12.45 8.25
CA VAL A 342 -34.34 -11.93 7.06
C VAL A 342 -34.52 -12.92 5.92
N THR A 343 -35.30 -12.53 4.93
CA THR A 343 -35.50 -13.31 3.70
C THR A 343 -34.39 -13.06 2.70
N LEU A 344 -34.13 -14.03 1.81
CA LEU A 344 -33.19 -13.87 0.71
C LEU A 344 -33.55 -12.66 -0.18
N TRP A 345 -34.85 -12.37 -0.32
CA TRP A 345 -35.36 -11.21 -1.04
C TRP A 345 -34.97 -9.88 -0.38
N SER A 346 -35.17 -9.78 0.95
CA SER A 346 -34.82 -8.56 1.68
C SER A 346 -33.32 -8.25 1.57
N LEU A 347 -32.49 -9.28 1.70
CA LEU A 347 -31.05 -9.17 1.48
C LEU A 347 -30.74 -8.73 0.05
N TYR A 348 -31.28 -9.43 -0.96
CA TYR A 348 -31.03 -9.15 -2.38
C TYR A 348 -31.39 -7.72 -2.79
N ARG A 349 -32.55 -7.22 -2.34
CA ARG A 349 -33.02 -5.86 -2.63
C ARG A 349 -32.08 -4.80 -2.06
N ASP A 350 -31.54 -5.05 -0.87
CA ASP A 350 -30.73 -4.08 -0.13
C ASP A 350 -29.23 -4.13 -0.51
N LEU A 351 -28.85 -5.01 -1.45
CA LEU A 351 -27.52 -5.02 -2.06
C LEU A 351 -27.31 -3.86 -3.05
N PRO A 352 -26.05 -3.53 -3.44
CA PRO A 352 -25.77 -2.38 -4.30
C PRO A 352 -26.11 -2.58 -5.78
N TRP A 353 -26.28 -3.84 -6.23
CA TRP A 353 -26.50 -4.21 -7.63
C TRP A 353 -27.76 -5.09 -7.82
N PRO A 354 -28.94 -4.71 -7.29
CA PRO A 354 -30.15 -5.45 -7.57
C PRO A 354 -30.57 -5.19 -9.02
N LEU A 355 -31.09 -6.21 -9.70
CA LEU A 355 -31.82 -5.97 -10.95
C LEU A 355 -33.00 -5.04 -10.66
N PRO A 356 -33.17 -3.96 -11.44
CA PRO A 356 -34.24 -3.00 -11.22
C PRO A 356 -35.61 -3.65 -11.42
N ALA A 357 -36.61 -3.15 -10.69
CA ALA A 357 -38.01 -3.53 -10.88
C ALA A 357 -38.56 -3.07 -12.24
N GLY A 358 -37.96 -2.01 -12.78
CA GLY A 358 -38.29 -1.39 -14.05
C GLY A 358 -37.58 -0.05 -14.18
N PHE A 359 -37.78 0.63 -15.31
CA PHE A 359 -37.25 1.96 -15.57
C PHE A 359 -38.27 2.78 -16.37
N THR A 360 -38.06 4.10 -16.39
CA THR A 360 -38.89 5.02 -17.17
C THR A 360 -38.62 4.86 -18.65
N VAL A 361 -39.64 4.50 -19.42
CA VAL A 361 -39.57 4.34 -20.88
C VAL A 361 -39.67 5.71 -21.55
N ALA A 362 -38.66 6.09 -22.32
CA ALA A 362 -38.57 7.35 -23.07
C ALA A 362 -39.25 7.29 -24.46
N GLY A 363 -39.74 6.11 -24.87
CA GLY A 363 -40.63 5.95 -26.02
C GLY A 363 -40.12 4.99 -27.10
N GLU A 364 -38.93 4.41 -26.92
CA GLU A 364 -38.39 3.43 -27.87
C GLU A 364 -38.95 2.02 -27.65
N ALA A 365 -39.14 1.27 -28.73
CA ALA A 365 -39.78 -0.05 -28.68
C ALA A 365 -38.97 -1.08 -27.87
N TRP A 366 -37.63 -1.02 -27.91
CA TRP A 366 -36.78 -1.92 -27.13
C TRP A 366 -36.89 -1.63 -25.63
N GLU A 367 -37.05 -0.36 -25.24
CA GLU A 367 -37.18 0.02 -23.84
C GLU A 367 -38.43 -0.58 -23.22
N LYS A 368 -39.55 -0.52 -23.95
CA LYS A 368 -40.81 -1.14 -23.52
C LYS A 368 -40.65 -2.65 -23.33
N GLN A 369 -40.03 -3.33 -24.28
CA GLN A 369 -39.79 -4.79 -24.21
C GLN A 369 -38.89 -5.17 -23.02
N VAL A 370 -37.83 -4.40 -22.77
CA VAL A 370 -36.91 -4.66 -21.65
C VAL A 370 -37.59 -4.36 -20.32
N ASN A 371 -38.32 -3.26 -20.21
CA ASN A 371 -39.04 -2.90 -18.98
C ASN A 371 -40.09 -3.95 -18.60
N GLU A 372 -40.89 -4.42 -19.57
CA GLU A 372 -41.86 -5.51 -19.35
C GLU A 372 -41.19 -6.80 -18.84
N LYS A 373 -40.04 -7.19 -19.42
CA LYS A 373 -39.27 -8.37 -18.95
C LYS A 373 -38.68 -8.16 -17.56
N LEU A 374 -38.20 -6.96 -17.24
CA LEU A 374 -37.64 -6.64 -15.93
C LEU A 374 -38.72 -6.68 -14.85
N THR A 375 -39.89 -6.08 -15.10
CA THR A 375 -41.01 -6.08 -14.15
C THR A 375 -41.54 -7.49 -13.93
N LYS A 376 -41.69 -8.29 -14.99
CA LYS A 376 -42.08 -9.70 -14.84
C LYS A 376 -41.06 -10.49 -14.01
N SER A 377 -39.76 -10.33 -14.32
CA SER A 377 -38.70 -11.01 -13.59
C SER A 377 -38.58 -10.56 -12.14
N PHE A 378 -38.93 -9.30 -11.84
CA PHE A 378 -38.96 -8.77 -10.48
C PHE A 378 -40.00 -9.49 -9.62
N GLU A 379 -41.25 -9.61 -10.10
CA GLU A 379 -42.31 -10.31 -9.36
C GLU A 379 -42.00 -11.81 -9.17
N GLU A 380 -41.49 -12.48 -10.21
CA GLU A 380 -41.08 -13.88 -10.12
C GLU A 380 -39.96 -14.08 -9.09
N ARG A 381 -38.94 -13.22 -9.08
CA ARG A 381 -37.86 -13.29 -8.09
C ARG A 381 -38.33 -12.98 -6.67
N ARG A 382 -39.26 -12.04 -6.50
CA ARG A 382 -39.80 -11.70 -5.19
C ARG A 382 -40.40 -12.91 -4.51
N VAL A 383 -41.25 -13.64 -5.24
CA VAL A 383 -41.90 -14.86 -4.73
C VAL A 383 -40.87 -15.97 -4.48
N MET A 384 -39.93 -16.18 -5.41
CA MET A 384 -38.94 -17.26 -5.30
C MET A 384 -37.91 -17.03 -4.18
N PHE A 385 -37.62 -15.78 -3.83
CA PHE A 385 -36.62 -15.40 -2.82
C PHE A 385 -37.25 -15.05 -1.47
N GLU A 386 -38.54 -15.31 -1.25
CA GLU A 386 -39.21 -15.08 0.03
C GLU A 386 -38.79 -16.10 1.11
N LEU A 387 -37.82 -16.97 0.82
CA LEU A 387 -37.22 -17.94 1.73
C LEU A 387 -36.39 -17.29 2.84
N ASP A 388 -36.58 -17.74 4.07
CA ASP A 388 -35.81 -17.32 5.25
C ASP A 388 -34.36 -17.81 5.15
N LEU A 389 -33.40 -16.94 5.50
CA LEU A 389 -31.98 -17.27 5.40
C LEU A 389 -31.57 -18.40 6.35
N GLU A 390 -32.18 -18.50 7.52
CA GLU A 390 -31.91 -19.61 8.43
C GLU A 390 -32.40 -20.96 7.88
N GLN A 391 -33.60 -21.02 7.29
CA GLN A 391 -34.10 -22.23 6.64
C GLN A 391 -33.17 -22.67 5.50
N LEU A 392 -32.71 -21.70 4.69
CA LEU A 392 -31.73 -21.93 3.63
C LEU A 392 -30.44 -22.57 4.18
N TYR A 393 -29.91 -22.09 5.31
CA TYR A 393 -28.67 -22.62 5.89
C TYR A 393 -28.85 -23.92 6.66
N ARG A 394 -30.04 -24.19 7.21
CA ARG A 394 -30.35 -25.48 7.86
C ARG A 394 -30.58 -26.60 6.85
N GLY A 395 -30.82 -26.28 5.57
CA GLY A 395 -31.05 -27.25 4.51
C GLY A 395 -32.40 -27.96 4.62
N GLU A 396 -33.34 -27.39 5.37
CA GLU A 396 -34.70 -27.90 5.46
C GLU A 396 -35.44 -27.56 4.15
N LYS A 397 -36.00 -28.59 3.50
CA LYS A 397 -36.77 -28.38 2.28
C LYS A 397 -38.01 -27.55 2.61
N SER A 398 -38.15 -26.40 1.93
CA SER A 398 -39.41 -25.66 1.77
C SER A 398 -40.52 -26.55 1.23
#